data_AF-A0A7X7ECV5-F1
#
_entry.id   AF-A0A7X7ECV5-F1
#
_cell.length_a   1.000
_cell.length_b   1.000
_cell.length_c   1.000
_cell.angle_alpha   90.00
_cell.angle_beta   90.00
_cell.angle_gamma   90.00
#
_symmetry.space_group_name_H-M   'P 1'
#
loop_
_entity.id
_entity.type
_entity.pdbx_description
1 polymer ?
#
loop_
_entity_poly.entity_id
_entity_poly.type
_entity_poly.pdbx_seq_one_letter_code
_entity_poly.pdbx_strand_id
1 'polypeptide(L)'
;RGGFTDTLTRNWRNEADEHIWWMNSQGAPFIFNSQLHMLEAAIELQEAAPSEKKSNQIKDQITFILQWFLDCTNNHLFISISDQAKPMDETINFSNELETAYLLRRAARLCGDEKRVDQLCTTLVRNVMHIALDETHGGLFFSSHVQHGLNRCKVWYVHAEAMVALLDAYEATNENCFLNWATEIWKFIEQHLVDWDGGEWFSSAKNPYTDEVSIQQQRARDSRTGKEKASAYKCPYHTVRACLEINRRVKQLTS
;
A
#
# COMPACT_ATOMS: atom_id res chain seq x y z
N ARG A 1 -24.63 -5.09 1.78
CA ARG A 1 -23.65 -4.55 0.81
C ARG A 1 -22.65 -3.76 1.64
N GLY A 2 -21.41 -4.22 1.75
CA GLY A 2 -20.35 -3.52 2.48
C GLY A 2 -19.63 -2.50 1.58
N GLY A 3 -18.53 -1.95 2.08
CA GLY A 3 -17.64 -1.05 1.33
C GLY A 3 -18.03 0.43 1.36
N PHE A 4 -17.07 1.27 1.00
CA PHE A 4 -17.20 2.72 0.90
C PHE A 4 -17.15 3.18 -0.55
N THR A 5 -18.10 3.98 -0.99
CA THR A 5 -18.05 4.62 -2.31
C THR A 5 -16.90 5.63 -2.33
N ASP A 6 -16.11 5.65 -3.41
CA ASP A 6 -14.89 6.46 -3.51
C ASP A 6 -15.15 7.95 -3.29
N THR A 7 -16.04 8.53 -4.10
CA THR A 7 -16.43 9.93 -4.01
C THR A 7 -17.94 10.06 -3.86
N LEU A 8 -18.35 10.92 -2.94
CA LEU A 8 -19.75 11.31 -2.73
C LEU A 8 -19.81 12.83 -2.65
N THR A 9 -20.91 13.40 -3.15
CA THR A 9 -21.15 14.83 -2.98
C THR A 9 -21.38 15.17 -1.50
N ARG A 10 -21.34 16.47 -1.17
CA ARG A 10 -21.60 16.97 0.19
C ARG A 10 -22.90 16.43 0.83
N ASN A 11 -23.90 16.08 0.02
CA ASN A 11 -25.18 15.54 0.46
C ASN A 11 -25.25 14.01 0.40
N TRP A 12 -24.10 13.34 0.37
CA TRP A 12 -23.96 11.87 0.30
C TRP A 12 -24.57 11.25 -0.95
N ARG A 13 -24.61 11.99 -2.07
CA ARG A 13 -25.11 11.46 -3.35
C ARG A 13 -23.95 10.92 -4.17
N ASN A 14 -24.20 9.78 -4.81
CA ASN A 14 -23.28 9.18 -5.77
C ASN A 14 -23.53 9.80 -7.15
N GLU A 15 -22.53 10.53 -7.66
CA GLU A 15 -22.55 11.14 -8.98
C GLU A 15 -21.40 10.54 -9.81
N ALA A 16 -21.75 9.91 -10.94
CA ALA A 16 -20.81 9.12 -11.75
C ALA A 16 -19.59 9.93 -12.21
N ASP A 17 -19.81 11.19 -12.57
CA ASP A 17 -18.77 12.08 -13.10
C ASP A 17 -17.70 12.43 -12.05
N GLU A 18 -18.07 12.42 -10.76
CA GLU A 18 -17.14 12.71 -9.64
C GLU A 18 -16.18 11.55 -9.37
N HIS A 19 -16.41 10.35 -9.93
CA HIS A 19 -15.49 9.23 -9.81
C HIS A 19 -14.30 9.32 -10.75
N ILE A 20 -14.37 10.13 -11.80
CA ILE A 20 -13.29 10.19 -12.81
C ILE A 20 -12.22 11.18 -12.35
N TRP A 21 -11.10 10.65 -11.87
CA TRP A 21 -9.94 11.46 -11.51
C TRP A 21 -8.65 10.67 -11.72
N TRP A 22 -7.49 11.26 -11.42
CA TRP A 22 -6.21 10.74 -11.92
C TRP A 22 -5.79 9.36 -11.38
N MET A 23 -6.25 8.96 -10.19
CA MET A 23 -6.07 7.60 -9.66
C MET A 23 -7.30 6.70 -9.87
N ASN A 24 -8.35 7.22 -10.51
CA ASN A 24 -9.58 6.51 -10.84
C ASN A 24 -10.05 6.90 -12.25
N SER A 25 -9.18 6.69 -13.24
CA SER A 25 -9.41 7.15 -14.61
C SER A 25 -10.62 6.47 -15.28
N GLN A 26 -11.06 5.35 -14.74
CA GLN A 26 -12.20 4.58 -15.25
C GLN A 26 -13.51 4.90 -14.53
N GLY A 27 -13.51 5.80 -13.54
CA GLY A 27 -14.71 6.18 -12.81
C GLY A 27 -15.31 5.03 -12.00
N ALA A 28 -14.48 4.17 -11.42
CA ALA A 28 -14.94 3.05 -10.63
C ALA A 28 -15.60 3.52 -9.33
N PRO A 29 -16.80 3.03 -8.97
CA PRO A 29 -17.49 3.43 -7.75
C PRO A 29 -16.78 2.98 -6.48
N PHE A 30 -15.97 1.92 -6.56
CA PHE A 30 -15.17 1.40 -5.46
C PHE A 30 -13.71 1.32 -5.87
N ILE A 31 -12.86 2.12 -5.24
CA ILE A 31 -11.40 1.97 -5.36
C ILE A 31 -10.83 1.35 -4.09
N PHE A 32 -9.75 0.61 -4.27
CA PHE A 32 -9.10 -0.11 -3.19
C PHE A 32 -8.54 0.84 -2.11
N ASN A 33 -7.94 1.95 -2.55
CA ASN A 33 -7.31 2.93 -1.66
C ASN A 33 -8.27 3.45 -0.58
N SER A 34 -9.51 3.77 -0.99
CA SER A 34 -10.57 4.23 -0.09
C SER A 34 -11.01 3.12 0.88
N GLN A 35 -11.04 1.85 0.46
CA GLN A 35 -11.33 0.74 1.38
C GLN A 35 -10.22 0.53 2.41
N LEU A 36 -8.96 0.63 1.97
CA LEU A 36 -7.79 0.38 2.79
C LEU A 36 -7.66 1.41 3.91
N HIS A 37 -7.77 2.69 3.59
CA HIS A 37 -7.66 3.75 4.60
C HIS A 37 -8.89 3.83 5.52
N MET A 38 -10.07 3.39 5.07
CA MET A 38 -11.22 3.23 5.98
C MET A 38 -11.04 2.04 6.94
N LEU A 39 -10.40 0.95 6.49
CA LEU A 39 -10.00 -0.14 7.38
C LEU A 39 -8.96 0.35 8.40
N GLU A 40 -7.96 1.10 7.95
CA GLU A 40 -6.95 1.70 8.83
C GLU A 40 -7.55 2.62 9.89
N ALA A 41 -8.43 3.54 9.50
CA ALA A 41 -9.13 4.39 10.46
C ALA A 41 -9.97 3.58 11.47
N ALA A 42 -10.59 2.48 11.03
CA ALA A 42 -11.35 1.60 11.91
C ALA A 42 -10.45 0.84 12.90
N ILE A 43 -9.26 0.41 12.48
CA ILE A 43 -8.23 -0.18 13.34
C ILE A 43 -7.85 0.81 14.46
N GLU A 44 -7.47 2.04 14.10
CA GLU A 44 -7.08 3.06 15.07
C GLU A 44 -8.22 3.37 16.07
N LEU A 45 -9.45 3.49 15.58
CA LEU A 45 -10.61 3.75 16.43
C LEU A 45 -10.93 2.58 17.38
N GLN A 46 -10.70 1.34 16.95
CA GLN A 46 -10.90 0.16 17.78
C GLN A 46 -9.83 0.06 18.87
N GLU A 47 -8.57 0.38 18.56
CA GLU A 47 -7.49 0.40 19.57
C GLU A 47 -7.71 1.50 20.61
N ALA A 48 -8.08 2.72 20.18
CA ALA A 48 -8.29 3.85 21.07
C ALA A 48 -9.55 3.72 21.94
N ALA A 49 -10.60 3.06 21.44
CA ALA A 49 -11.86 2.88 22.15
C ALA A 49 -12.50 1.52 21.81
N PRO A 50 -12.09 0.41 22.43
CA PRO A 50 -12.57 -0.91 22.04
C PRO A 50 -14.08 -1.10 22.18
N SER A 51 -14.73 -1.70 21.18
CA SER A 51 -16.08 -2.25 21.33
C SER A 51 -16.35 -3.45 20.42
N GLU A 52 -17.28 -4.32 20.82
CA GLU A 52 -17.68 -5.48 20.01
C GLU A 52 -18.27 -5.06 18.66
N LYS A 53 -19.09 -4.00 18.66
CA LYS A 53 -19.66 -3.43 17.42
C LYS A 53 -18.58 -3.05 16.40
N LYS A 54 -17.51 -2.40 16.86
CA LYS A 54 -16.40 -1.97 15.98
C LYS A 54 -15.58 -3.15 15.49
N SER A 55 -15.34 -4.15 16.34
CA SER A 55 -14.71 -5.40 15.91
C SER A 55 -15.50 -6.10 14.80
N ASN A 56 -16.84 -6.12 14.89
CA ASN A 56 -17.68 -6.66 13.83
C ASN A 56 -17.61 -5.84 12.54
N GLN A 57 -17.56 -4.51 12.61
CA GLN A 57 -17.37 -3.65 11.44
C GLN A 57 -16.03 -3.91 10.74
N ILE A 58 -14.96 -4.14 11.50
CA ILE A 58 -13.65 -4.51 10.94
C ILE A 58 -13.74 -5.88 10.24
N LYS A 59 -14.39 -6.89 10.85
CA LYS A 59 -14.62 -8.21 10.22
C LYS A 59 -15.40 -8.10 8.91
N ASP A 60 -16.42 -7.25 8.88
CA ASP A 60 -17.21 -7.00 7.68
C ASP A 60 -16.36 -6.34 6.59
N GLN A 61 -15.50 -5.38 6.95
CA GLN A 61 -14.60 -4.71 6.00
C GLN A 61 -13.52 -5.65 5.46
N ILE A 62 -12.91 -6.51 6.30
CA ILE A 62 -11.99 -7.56 5.84
C ILE A 62 -12.72 -8.47 4.84
N THR A 63 -13.93 -8.91 5.17
CA THR A 63 -14.72 -9.78 4.29
C THR A 63 -15.02 -9.10 2.96
N PHE A 64 -15.39 -7.83 2.98
CA PHE A 64 -15.64 -7.06 1.77
C PHE A 64 -14.39 -6.95 0.89
N ILE A 65 -13.25 -6.57 1.47
CA ILE A 65 -11.97 -6.46 0.76
C ILE A 65 -11.60 -7.78 0.09
N LEU A 66 -11.62 -8.89 0.86
CA LEU A 66 -11.26 -10.22 0.35
C LEU A 66 -12.23 -10.73 -0.71
N GLN A 67 -13.52 -10.36 -0.65
CA GLN A 67 -14.50 -10.82 -1.62
C GLN A 67 -14.46 -10.00 -2.92
N TRP A 68 -14.21 -8.69 -2.84
CA TRP A 68 -14.36 -7.79 -3.98
C TRP A 68 -13.05 -7.45 -4.66
N PHE A 69 -11.94 -7.40 -3.94
CA PHE A 69 -10.68 -6.89 -4.45
C PHE A 69 -9.58 -7.95 -4.57
N LEU A 70 -9.72 -9.12 -3.93
CA LEU A 70 -8.72 -10.17 -4.05
C LEU A 70 -8.94 -11.01 -5.31
N ASP A 71 -7.92 -11.08 -6.16
CA ASP A 71 -7.77 -12.15 -7.12
C ASP A 71 -7.20 -13.40 -6.43
N CYS A 72 -8.07 -14.35 -6.10
CA CYS A 72 -7.66 -15.61 -5.46
C CYS A 72 -6.88 -16.54 -6.38
N THR A 73 -6.86 -16.29 -7.69
CA THR A 73 -6.12 -17.13 -8.66
C THR A 73 -4.64 -16.78 -8.63
N ASN A 74 -4.32 -15.49 -8.66
CA ASN A 74 -2.94 -15.01 -8.73
C ASN A 74 -2.44 -14.44 -7.40
N ASN A 75 -3.29 -14.33 -6.37
CA ASN A 75 -3.00 -13.69 -5.09
C ASN A 75 -2.51 -12.24 -5.28
N HIS A 76 -3.31 -11.44 -5.98
CA HIS A 76 -3.09 -10.02 -6.19
C HIS A 76 -4.35 -9.21 -5.85
N LEU A 77 -4.20 -7.91 -5.64
CA LEU A 77 -5.31 -7.02 -5.35
C LEU A 77 -5.66 -6.18 -6.57
N PHE A 78 -6.94 -6.24 -6.98
CA PHE A 78 -7.51 -5.27 -7.90
C PHE A 78 -7.52 -3.89 -7.26
N ILE A 79 -7.31 -2.84 -8.05
CA ILE A 79 -7.28 -1.46 -7.53
C ILE A 79 -8.62 -0.74 -7.68
N SER A 80 -9.51 -1.22 -8.57
CA SER A 80 -10.79 -0.60 -8.86
C SER A 80 -11.83 -1.64 -9.29
N ILE A 81 -13.04 -1.51 -8.77
CA ILE A 81 -14.14 -2.47 -8.93
C ILE A 81 -15.43 -1.73 -9.33
N SER A 82 -16.16 -2.31 -10.29
CA SER A 82 -17.48 -1.82 -10.71
C SER A 82 -18.58 -2.12 -9.68
N ASP A 83 -19.75 -1.53 -9.87
CA ASP A 83 -20.95 -1.82 -9.08
C ASP A 83 -21.45 -3.28 -9.21
N GLN A 84 -20.99 -4.00 -10.25
CA GLN A 84 -21.26 -5.42 -10.49
C GLN A 84 -20.14 -6.34 -9.98
N ALA A 85 -19.26 -5.85 -9.09
CA ALA A 85 -18.14 -6.60 -8.54
C ALA A 85 -17.19 -7.17 -9.61
N LYS A 86 -16.92 -6.39 -10.67
CA LYS A 86 -15.94 -6.73 -11.70
C LYS A 86 -14.72 -5.82 -11.63
N PRO A 87 -13.49 -6.35 -11.72
CA PRO A 87 -12.29 -5.56 -11.93
C PRO A 87 -12.44 -4.64 -13.12
N MET A 88 -12.01 -3.39 -12.94
CA MET A 88 -11.98 -2.40 -14.03
C MET A 88 -10.55 -2.14 -14.49
N ASP A 89 -9.55 -2.29 -13.62
CA ASP A 89 -8.16 -1.99 -13.92
C ASP A 89 -7.24 -3.20 -13.68
N GLU A 90 -6.24 -3.35 -14.55
CA GLU A 90 -5.28 -4.47 -14.55
C GLU A 90 -3.92 -4.06 -13.96
N THR A 91 -3.85 -2.91 -13.29
CA THR A 91 -2.67 -2.45 -12.55
C THR A 91 -2.50 -3.25 -11.27
N ILE A 92 -1.31 -3.79 -11.06
CA ILE A 92 -0.85 -4.26 -9.75
C ILE A 92 -0.14 -3.09 -9.08
N ASN A 93 -0.73 -2.59 -8.00
CA ASN A 93 -0.12 -1.54 -7.18
C ASN A 93 0.61 -2.19 -5.99
N PHE A 94 1.93 -2.20 -6.06
CA PHE A 94 2.77 -2.89 -5.08
C PHE A 94 2.65 -2.31 -3.67
N SER A 95 2.53 -1.00 -3.50
CA SER A 95 2.34 -0.43 -2.16
C SER A 95 1.00 -0.84 -1.55
N ASN A 96 -0.07 -0.92 -2.36
CA ASN A 96 -1.36 -1.36 -1.87
C ASN A 96 -1.29 -2.79 -1.34
N GLU A 97 -0.60 -3.69 -2.03
CA GLU A 97 -0.42 -5.09 -1.58
C GLU A 97 0.40 -5.18 -0.29
N LEU A 98 1.50 -4.42 -0.20
CA LEU A 98 2.33 -4.35 1.00
C LEU A 98 1.57 -3.78 2.20
N GLU A 99 0.89 -2.65 2.01
CA GLU A 99 0.12 -1.97 3.06
C GLU A 99 -1.06 -2.84 3.55
N THR A 100 -1.74 -3.49 2.60
CA THR A 100 -2.82 -4.44 2.92
C THR A 100 -2.33 -5.61 3.75
N ALA A 101 -1.15 -6.15 3.46
CA ALA A 101 -0.66 -7.32 4.14
C ALA A 101 -0.50 -7.11 5.66
N TYR A 102 0.03 -5.98 6.10
CA TYR A 102 0.17 -5.71 7.53
C TYR A 102 -1.11 -5.14 8.15
N LEU A 103 -1.90 -4.35 7.40
CA LEU A 103 -3.18 -3.81 7.91
C LEU A 103 -4.23 -4.91 8.09
N LEU A 104 -4.34 -5.88 7.18
CA LEU A 104 -5.24 -7.03 7.35
C LEU A 104 -4.83 -7.87 8.55
N ARG A 105 -3.53 -8.13 8.75
CA ARG A 105 -3.05 -8.84 9.95
C ARG A 105 -3.37 -8.08 11.23
N ARG A 106 -3.13 -6.77 11.27
CA ARG A 106 -3.48 -5.92 12.43
C ARG A 106 -4.98 -5.91 12.69
N ALA A 107 -5.81 -5.74 11.65
CA ALA A 107 -7.27 -5.79 11.74
C ALA A 107 -7.76 -7.15 12.26
N ALA A 108 -7.24 -8.25 11.71
CA ALA A 108 -7.62 -9.59 12.10
C ALA A 108 -7.25 -9.90 13.56
N ARG A 109 -6.12 -9.38 14.06
CA ARG A 109 -5.73 -9.46 15.48
C ARG A 109 -6.74 -8.79 16.41
N LEU A 110 -7.21 -7.60 16.07
CA LEU A 110 -8.25 -6.89 16.84
C LEU A 110 -9.61 -7.60 16.85
N CYS A 111 -9.76 -8.60 15.99
CA CYS A 111 -10.96 -9.38 15.77
C CYS A 111 -10.84 -10.83 16.26
N GLY A 112 -9.65 -11.27 16.68
CA GLY A 112 -9.33 -12.66 17.02
C GLY A 112 -9.45 -13.63 15.85
N ASP A 113 -9.11 -13.20 14.63
CA ASP A 113 -9.29 -13.94 13.38
C ASP A 113 -8.00 -13.95 12.52
N GLU A 114 -6.81 -13.94 13.14
CA GLU A 114 -5.52 -13.80 12.44
C GLU A 114 -5.31 -14.88 11.38
N LYS A 115 -5.63 -16.12 11.74
CA LYS A 115 -5.43 -17.30 10.89
C LYS A 115 -6.13 -17.19 9.54
N ARG A 116 -7.18 -16.37 9.44
CA ARG A 116 -7.92 -16.16 8.20
C ARG A 116 -7.10 -15.43 7.14
N VAL A 117 -6.15 -14.58 7.54
CA VAL A 117 -5.43 -13.69 6.62
C VAL A 117 -3.93 -13.92 6.58
N ASP A 118 -3.32 -14.57 7.59
CA ASP A 118 -1.87 -14.67 7.75
C ASP A 118 -1.13 -15.21 6.50
N GLN A 119 -1.61 -16.33 5.95
CA GLN A 119 -0.99 -16.94 4.77
C GLN A 119 -1.09 -16.03 3.53
N LEU A 120 -2.26 -15.43 3.32
CA LEU A 120 -2.48 -14.50 2.21
C LEU A 120 -1.55 -13.28 2.34
N CYS A 121 -1.50 -12.67 3.53
CA CYS A 121 -0.71 -11.47 3.76
C CYS A 121 0.79 -11.75 3.54
N THR A 122 1.29 -12.89 4.00
CA THR A 122 2.67 -13.32 3.72
C THR A 122 2.90 -13.54 2.22
N THR A 123 1.93 -14.13 1.52
CA THR A 123 1.99 -14.38 0.07
C THR A 123 2.01 -13.07 -0.71
N LEU A 124 1.19 -12.08 -0.36
CA LEU A 124 1.19 -10.75 -0.97
C LEU A 124 2.58 -10.09 -0.88
N VAL A 125 3.16 -10.03 0.33
CA VAL A 125 4.50 -9.45 0.51
C VAL A 125 5.54 -10.19 -0.32
N ARG A 126 5.53 -11.53 -0.30
CA ARG A 126 6.46 -12.34 -1.09
C ARG A 126 6.31 -12.08 -2.59
N ASN A 127 5.08 -12.06 -3.11
CA ASN A 127 4.81 -11.80 -4.53
C ASN A 127 5.33 -10.42 -4.95
N VAL A 128 5.05 -9.38 -4.16
CA VAL A 128 5.58 -8.04 -4.42
C VAL A 128 7.10 -8.06 -4.49
N MET A 129 7.78 -8.70 -3.53
CA MET A 129 9.25 -8.74 -3.54
C MET A 129 9.83 -9.49 -4.75
N HIS A 130 9.16 -10.53 -5.24
CA HIS A 130 9.63 -11.26 -6.44
C HIS A 130 9.45 -10.46 -7.75
N ILE A 131 8.48 -9.56 -7.79
CA ILE A 131 8.13 -8.81 -9.02
C ILE A 131 8.75 -7.42 -9.02
N ALA A 132 8.70 -6.73 -7.88
CA ALA A 132 9.01 -5.30 -7.77
C ALA A 132 10.44 -5.00 -7.35
N LEU A 133 11.15 -5.97 -6.74
CA LEU A 133 12.53 -5.77 -6.33
C LEU A 133 13.44 -5.64 -7.55
N ASP A 134 14.20 -4.56 -7.59
CA ASP A 134 15.22 -4.36 -8.60
C ASP A 134 16.54 -4.93 -8.11
N GLU A 135 16.82 -6.16 -8.51
CA GLU A 135 18.04 -6.87 -8.13
C GLU A 135 19.31 -6.21 -8.68
N THR A 136 19.19 -5.31 -9.66
CA THR A 136 20.35 -4.66 -10.30
C THR A 136 20.72 -3.35 -9.59
N HIS A 137 19.72 -2.53 -9.24
CA HIS A 137 19.95 -1.18 -8.70
C HIS A 137 19.32 -0.94 -7.32
N GLY A 138 18.65 -1.93 -6.75
CA GLY A 138 17.97 -1.84 -5.46
C GLY A 138 16.65 -1.07 -5.49
N GLY A 139 15.94 -1.12 -4.36
CA GLY A 139 14.65 -0.50 -4.19
C GLY A 139 13.53 -1.19 -4.98
N LEU A 140 12.31 -0.70 -4.81
CA LEU A 140 11.11 -1.28 -5.42
C LEU A 140 10.59 -0.42 -6.56
N PHE A 141 10.22 -1.08 -7.65
CA PHE A 141 9.44 -0.49 -8.73
C PHE A 141 8.06 -0.04 -8.23
N PHE A 142 7.40 0.86 -8.97
CA PHE A 142 6.19 1.52 -8.51
C PHE A 142 4.95 0.65 -8.63
N SER A 143 4.76 0.07 -9.81
CA SER A 143 3.59 -0.74 -10.16
C SER A 143 3.89 -1.61 -11.37
N SER A 144 2.96 -2.49 -11.72
CA SER A 144 2.94 -3.21 -12.99
C SER A 144 1.57 -3.03 -13.64
N HIS A 145 1.52 -3.00 -14.97
CA HIS A 145 0.29 -3.03 -15.74
C HIS A 145 0.42 -3.99 -16.92
N VAL A 146 -0.61 -4.77 -17.24
CA VAL A 146 -0.50 -5.84 -18.25
C VAL A 146 -0.06 -5.33 -19.62
N GLN A 147 -0.45 -4.11 -20.01
CA GLN A 147 -0.10 -3.53 -21.32
C GLN A 147 1.21 -2.75 -21.33
N HIS A 148 1.63 -2.22 -20.18
CA HIS A 148 2.77 -1.29 -20.09
C HIS A 148 3.99 -1.92 -19.38
N GLY A 149 3.82 -3.10 -18.78
CA GLY A 149 4.82 -3.75 -17.97
C GLY A 149 5.06 -3.02 -16.64
N LEU A 150 6.29 -3.17 -16.13
CA LEU A 150 6.72 -2.55 -14.88
C LEU A 150 6.89 -1.03 -15.05
N ASN A 151 6.24 -0.26 -14.20
CA ASN A 151 6.59 1.12 -13.97
C ASN A 151 7.80 1.16 -13.02
N ARG A 152 8.99 1.43 -13.56
CA ARG A 152 10.26 1.31 -12.83
C ARG A 152 10.59 2.51 -11.95
N CYS A 153 9.67 3.45 -11.79
CA CYS A 153 9.85 4.56 -10.86
C CYS A 153 10.05 4.06 -9.44
N LYS A 154 10.86 4.78 -8.65
CA LYS A 154 11.17 4.43 -7.25
C LYS A 154 10.53 5.45 -6.33
N VAL A 155 9.32 5.15 -5.88
CA VAL A 155 8.47 6.12 -5.17
C VAL A 155 8.59 5.95 -3.66
N TRP A 156 8.70 7.06 -2.94
CA TRP A 156 9.02 7.09 -1.51
C TRP A 156 8.10 6.24 -0.64
N TYR A 157 6.78 6.37 -0.80
CA TYR A 157 5.81 5.66 0.04
C TYR A 157 5.83 4.15 -0.19
N VAL A 158 6.10 3.67 -1.41
CA VAL A 158 6.24 2.22 -1.68
C VAL A 158 7.32 1.61 -0.81
N HIS A 159 8.42 2.33 -0.61
CA HIS A 159 9.53 1.87 0.22
C HIS A 159 9.18 1.96 1.72
N ALA A 160 8.44 3.01 2.13
CA ALA A 160 7.93 3.12 3.49
C ALA A 160 7.00 1.94 3.84
N GLU A 161 6.07 1.60 2.95
CA GLU A 161 5.16 0.45 3.13
C GLU A 161 5.91 -0.88 3.13
N ALA A 162 6.90 -1.04 2.26
CA ALA A 162 7.73 -2.24 2.23
C ALA A 162 8.43 -2.49 3.57
N MET A 163 8.96 -1.45 4.21
CA MET A 163 9.61 -1.61 5.52
C MET A 163 8.65 -2.20 6.57
N VAL A 164 7.42 -1.69 6.65
CA VAL A 164 6.43 -2.18 7.62
C VAL A 164 5.98 -3.59 7.26
N ALA A 165 5.66 -3.83 6.00
CA ALA A 165 5.17 -5.11 5.52
C ALA A 165 6.20 -6.25 5.64
N LEU A 166 7.47 -5.97 5.37
CA LEU A 166 8.57 -6.94 5.49
C LEU A 166 8.84 -7.31 6.95
N LEU A 167 8.88 -6.33 7.86
CA LEU A 167 9.04 -6.61 9.28
C LEU A 167 7.83 -7.35 9.85
N ASP A 168 6.61 -6.98 9.45
CA ASP A 168 5.40 -7.71 9.82
C ASP A 168 5.38 -9.16 9.28
N ALA A 169 5.85 -9.39 8.05
CA ALA A 169 6.05 -10.73 7.48
C ALA A 169 7.08 -11.54 8.28
N TYR A 170 8.24 -10.94 8.59
CA TYR A 170 9.26 -11.58 9.42
C TYR A 170 8.72 -11.98 10.80
N GLU A 171 7.98 -11.10 11.48
CA GLU A 171 7.38 -11.42 12.79
C GLU A 171 6.39 -12.58 12.73
N ALA A 172 5.63 -12.70 11.64
CA ALA A 172 4.63 -13.76 11.51
C ALA A 172 5.23 -15.13 11.14
N THR A 173 6.33 -15.16 10.38
CA THR A 173 6.85 -16.42 9.82
C THR A 173 8.24 -16.81 10.31
N ASN A 174 9.00 -15.85 10.85
CA ASN A 174 10.40 -15.98 11.20
C ASN A 174 11.31 -16.37 10.00
N GLU A 175 10.88 -16.09 8.77
CA GLU A 175 11.67 -16.34 7.56
C GLU A 175 12.67 -15.21 7.29
N ASN A 176 13.97 -15.52 7.35
CA ASN A 176 15.06 -14.54 7.21
C ASN A 176 15.05 -13.75 5.88
N CYS A 177 14.42 -14.26 4.82
CA CYS A 177 14.33 -13.52 3.55
C CYS A 177 13.65 -12.15 3.73
N PHE A 178 12.61 -12.07 4.56
CA PHE A 178 11.90 -10.81 4.81
C PHE A 178 12.77 -9.79 5.54
N LEU A 179 13.58 -10.23 6.51
CA LEU A 179 14.52 -9.36 7.21
C LEU A 179 15.66 -8.89 6.31
N ASN A 180 16.18 -9.77 5.45
CA ASN A 180 17.21 -9.42 4.47
C ASN A 180 16.70 -8.36 3.49
N TRP A 181 15.51 -8.55 2.93
CA TRP A 181 14.86 -7.56 2.08
C TRP A 181 14.60 -6.25 2.81
N ALA A 182 14.13 -6.27 4.06
CA ALA A 182 13.93 -5.05 4.84
C ALA A 182 15.25 -4.26 5.01
N THR A 183 16.35 -4.98 5.23
CA THR A 183 17.69 -4.38 5.35
C THR A 183 18.16 -3.75 4.04
N GLU A 184 17.92 -4.42 2.91
CA GLU A 184 18.26 -3.90 1.57
C GLU A 184 17.43 -2.67 1.20
N ILE A 185 16.12 -2.70 1.47
CA ILE A 185 15.22 -1.58 1.23
C ILE A 185 15.58 -0.38 2.11
N TRP A 186 15.92 -0.60 3.38
CA TRP A 186 16.37 0.50 4.25
C TRP A 186 17.63 1.18 3.73
N LYS A 187 18.64 0.40 3.29
CA LYS A 187 19.86 0.95 2.67
C LYS A 187 19.53 1.80 1.45
N PHE A 188 18.61 1.33 0.59
CA PHE A 188 18.17 2.08 -0.58
C PHE A 188 17.48 3.39 -0.19
N ILE A 189 16.58 3.36 0.80
CA ILE A 189 15.92 4.54 1.35
C ILE A 189 16.96 5.57 1.79
N GLU A 190 17.90 5.14 2.64
CA GLU A 190 18.92 5.99 3.24
C GLU A 190 19.80 6.68 2.18
N GLN A 191 20.16 5.95 1.14
CA GLN A 191 21.06 6.41 0.10
C GLN A 191 20.36 7.29 -0.96
N HIS A 192 19.11 6.99 -1.29
CA HIS A 192 18.47 7.57 -2.49
C HIS A 192 17.19 8.35 -2.24
N LEU A 193 16.52 8.15 -1.11
CA LEU A 193 15.27 8.83 -0.77
C LEU A 193 15.45 9.88 0.30
N VAL A 194 16.29 9.66 1.32
CA VAL A 194 16.49 10.64 2.40
C VAL A 194 17.24 11.87 1.89
N ASP A 195 16.70 13.05 2.18
CA ASP A 195 17.43 14.31 2.06
C ASP A 195 18.06 14.68 3.40
N TRP A 196 19.33 14.34 3.56
CA TRP A 196 20.09 14.60 4.78
C TRP A 196 20.37 16.09 5.02
N ASP A 197 20.40 16.90 3.97
CA ASP A 197 20.69 18.33 4.07
C ASP A 197 19.42 19.14 4.34
N GLY A 198 18.35 18.83 3.62
CA GLY A 198 17.09 19.57 3.68
C GLY A 198 16.00 18.90 4.52
N GLY A 199 16.27 17.76 5.14
CA GLY A 199 15.32 16.93 5.88
C GLY A 199 14.27 16.24 5.00
N GLU A 200 13.59 15.23 5.57
CA GLU A 200 12.51 14.48 4.91
C GLU A 200 12.99 13.66 3.69
N TRP A 201 12.10 13.00 2.93
CA TRP A 201 12.42 12.15 1.79
C TRP A 201 11.97 12.78 0.46
N PHE A 202 12.77 12.65 -0.60
CA PHE A 202 12.33 13.02 -1.95
C PHE A 202 11.07 12.26 -2.37
N SER A 203 10.21 12.86 -3.20
CA SER A 203 9.01 12.20 -3.73
C SER A 203 9.33 11.00 -4.63
N SER A 204 10.54 10.92 -5.17
CA SER A 204 11.09 9.73 -5.80
C SER A 204 12.59 9.70 -5.66
N ALA A 205 13.15 8.49 -5.72
CA ALA A 205 14.58 8.29 -5.61
C ALA A 205 15.30 9.05 -6.73
N LYS A 206 16.47 9.63 -6.41
CA LYS A 206 17.34 10.31 -7.39
C LYS A 206 18.08 9.34 -8.34
N ASN A 207 17.49 8.17 -8.59
CA ASN A 207 18.12 7.07 -9.30
C ASN A 207 18.05 7.31 -10.84
N PRO A 208 19.19 7.34 -11.57
CA PRO A 208 19.21 7.52 -13.02
C PRO A 208 18.81 6.25 -13.82
N TYR A 209 18.65 5.09 -13.19
CA TYR A 209 18.52 3.79 -13.85
C TYR A 209 17.06 3.40 -14.15
N THR A 210 16.33 4.30 -14.82
CA THR A 210 14.95 4.08 -15.24
C THR A 210 14.82 4.27 -16.76
N ASP A 211 13.95 3.50 -17.40
CA ASP A 211 13.74 3.58 -18.85
C ASP A 211 12.90 4.81 -19.23
N GLU A 212 12.92 5.20 -20.51
CA GLU A 212 12.25 6.42 -20.96
C GLU A 212 10.72 6.39 -20.75
N VAL A 213 10.08 5.21 -20.80
CA VAL A 213 8.64 5.08 -20.54
C VAL A 213 8.36 5.36 -19.06
N SER A 214 9.15 4.76 -18.17
CA SER A 214 9.06 5.02 -16.73
C SER A 214 9.36 6.49 -16.39
N ILE A 215 10.34 7.13 -17.03
CA ILE A 215 10.63 8.56 -16.86
C ILE A 215 9.39 9.42 -17.23
N GLN A 216 8.73 9.09 -18.34
CA GLN A 216 7.52 9.80 -18.76
C GLN A 216 6.37 9.59 -17.77
N GLN A 217 6.19 8.37 -17.26
CA GLN A 217 5.22 8.06 -16.22
C GLN A 217 5.52 8.84 -14.92
N GLN A 218 6.80 8.95 -14.53
CA GLN A 218 7.20 9.77 -13.37
C GLN A 218 6.85 11.24 -13.59
N ARG A 219 7.19 11.80 -14.75
CA ARG A 219 6.89 13.21 -15.08
C ARG A 219 5.38 13.47 -15.06
N ALA A 220 4.58 12.54 -15.57
CA ALA A 220 3.13 12.64 -15.57
C ALA A 220 2.53 12.56 -14.16
N ARG A 221 3.14 11.78 -13.25
CA ARG A 221 2.77 11.78 -11.84
C ARG A 221 3.20 13.08 -11.17
N ASP A 222 4.45 13.47 -11.33
CA ASP A 222 5.05 14.66 -10.71
C ASP A 222 4.34 15.96 -11.09
N SER A 223 3.81 16.07 -12.32
CA SER A 223 3.01 17.22 -12.74
C SER A 223 1.69 17.35 -11.99
N ARG A 224 1.18 16.25 -11.42
CA ARG A 224 -0.04 16.22 -10.60
C ARG A 224 0.26 16.29 -9.11
N THR A 225 1.24 15.50 -8.65
CA THR A 225 1.54 15.34 -7.22
C THR A 225 2.53 16.38 -6.70
N GLY A 226 3.24 17.07 -7.58
CA GLY A 226 4.42 17.86 -7.23
C GLY A 226 5.66 16.99 -7.04
N LYS A 227 6.84 17.65 -7.11
CA LYS A 227 8.16 17.06 -6.83
C LYS A 227 8.69 17.42 -5.44
N GLU A 228 7.99 18.33 -4.78
CA GLU A 228 8.39 18.85 -3.49
C GLU A 228 8.25 17.79 -2.40
N LYS A 229 8.94 18.03 -1.29
CA LYS A 229 8.90 17.17 -0.09
C LYS A 229 7.55 17.19 0.62
N ALA A 230 6.72 18.18 0.34
CA ALA A 230 5.34 18.26 0.81
C ALA A 230 4.41 18.78 -0.30
N SER A 231 3.24 18.18 -0.42
CA SER A 231 2.19 18.60 -1.34
C SER A 231 0.82 18.09 -0.87
N ALA A 232 -0.23 18.33 -1.64
CA ALA A 232 -1.55 17.73 -1.37
C ALA A 232 -1.53 16.18 -1.40
N TYR A 233 -0.49 15.57 -1.97
CA TYR A 233 -0.35 14.12 -2.15
C TYR A 233 0.89 13.55 -1.45
N LYS A 234 1.67 14.39 -0.76
CA LYS A 234 2.85 13.97 0.00
C LYS A 234 2.89 14.70 1.33
N CYS A 235 2.79 13.92 2.40
CA CYS A 235 2.84 14.39 3.77
C CYS A 235 3.74 13.43 4.58
N PRO A 236 4.15 13.78 5.80
CA PRO A 236 5.07 12.94 6.58
C PRO A 236 4.40 11.66 7.11
N TYR A 237 3.16 11.36 6.72
CA TYR A 237 2.39 10.23 7.19
C TYR A 237 3.14 8.90 7.02
N HIS A 238 3.44 8.48 5.78
CA HIS A 238 4.07 7.19 5.55
C HIS A 238 5.51 7.15 6.07
N THR A 239 6.28 8.24 5.96
CA THR A 239 7.67 8.29 6.43
C THR A 239 7.74 8.18 7.95
N VAL A 240 6.93 8.96 8.68
CA VAL A 240 6.90 8.92 10.15
C VAL A 240 6.31 7.61 10.64
N ARG A 241 5.21 7.13 10.05
CA ARG A 241 4.61 5.82 10.41
C ARG A 241 5.61 4.69 10.25
N ALA A 242 6.33 4.63 9.12
CA ALA A 242 7.34 3.61 8.89
C ALA A 242 8.43 3.65 9.96
N CYS A 243 9.00 4.82 10.29
CA CYS A 243 10.01 4.94 11.34
C CYS A 243 9.49 4.49 12.73
N LEU A 244 8.26 4.86 13.08
CA LEU A 244 7.64 4.46 14.35
C LEU A 244 7.39 2.95 14.41
N GLU A 245 6.85 2.37 13.34
CA GLU A 245 6.61 0.93 13.22
C GLU A 245 7.91 0.13 13.27
N ILE A 246 8.95 0.54 12.51
CA ILE A 246 10.28 -0.10 12.55
C ILE A 246 10.82 -0.09 13.99
N ASN A 247 10.83 1.08 14.65
CA ASN A 247 11.35 1.19 16.01
C ASN A 247 10.58 0.32 17.01
N ARG A 248 9.24 0.27 16.89
CA ARG A 248 8.39 -0.56 17.75
C ARG A 248 8.69 -2.05 17.56
N ARG A 249 8.76 -2.51 16.31
CA ARG A 249 8.95 -3.92 15.93
C ARG A 249 10.36 -4.42 16.22
N VAL A 250 11.39 -3.66 15.86
CA VAL A 250 12.79 -4.01 16.16
C VAL A 250 13.00 -4.16 17.66
N LYS A 251 12.45 -3.24 18.49
CA LYS A 251 12.52 -3.39 19.95
C LYS A 251 11.91 -4.70 20.43
N GLN A 252 10.78 -5.14 19.86
CA GLN A 252 10.15 -6.40 20.22
C GLN A 252 10.99 -7.61 19.80
N LEU A 253 11.67 -7.54 18.65
CA LEU A 253 12.51 -8.62 18.13
C LEU A 253 13.85 -8.77 18.86
N THR A 254 14.34 -7.71 19.51
CA THR A 254 15.64 -7.70 20.21
C THR A 254 15.53 -7.72 21.74
N SER A 255 14.31 -7.72 22.28
CA SER A 255 14.06 -7.84 23.74
C SER A 255 14.01 -9.31 24.15
#